data_AF-A0A3R7WMK8-F1
#
_entry.id   AF-A0A3R7WMK8-F1
#
_cell.length_a   1.000
_cell.length_b   1.000
_cell.length_c   1.000
_cell.angle_alpha   90.00
_cell.angle_beta   90.00
_cell.angle_gamma   90.00
#
_symmetry.space_group_name_H-M   'P 1'
#
loop_
_entity.id
_entity.type
_entity.pdbx_description
1 polymer ?
#
loop_
_entity_poly.entity_id
_entity_poly.type
_entity_poly.pdbx_seq_one_letter_code
_entity_poly.pdbx_strand_id
1 'polypeptide(L)'
;MLMWVETTLTVDDYFQKAKEFRVWLKLEKGVYFDDLTSADAQAAFEKFVSKWNANRLESMYYTKIPQQVLESVHRTKHKWGFKMNDHERLELASTKDTVDISTNKETTSARPALPSHSTATSRATPKQPASSPREVDDSDDDRKRAKRDRKAYNKHKDMVHEELAPKATGRDAAIEKKRQVGAAVHGAARQKDDAKDGLTLSEDFLMGGSDDFQARVQRRKQAQGRRAEEMNQRDAEAARMQKFLADMGIQPGQERITIAPRQQ
;
A
#
# COMPACT_ATOMS: atom_id res chain seq x y z
N MET A 1 35.82 -19.60 -24.86
CA MET A 1 34.50 -20.05 -24.38
C MET A 1 33.50 -19.74 -25.48
N LEU A 2 33.31 -20.66 -26.41
CA LEU A 2 32.33 -20.51 -27.49
C LEU A 2 30.95 -20.79 -26.91
N MET A 3 30.16 -19.73 -26.69
CA MET A 3 28.76 -19.88 -26.33
C MET A 3 28.02 -20.32 -27.59
N TRP A 4 27.73 -21.61 -27.70
CA TRP A 4 26.83 -22.15 -28.71
C TRP A 4 25.44 -21.59 -28.39
N VAL A 5 24.97 -20.66 -29.21
CA VAL A 5 23.56 -20.23 -29.18
C VAL A 5 22.78 -21.32 -29.91
N GLU A 6 22.25 -22.26 -29.13
CA GLU A 6 21.53 -23.45 -29.61
C GLU A 6 20.11 -23.14 -30.15
N THR A 7 19.82 -21.87 -30.41
CA THR A 7 18.49 -21.42 -30.88
C THR A 7 18.63 -20.68 -32.19
N THR A 8 18.50 -21.42 -33.29
CA THR A 8 18.19 -20.84 -34.59
C THR A 8 16.84 -20.15 -34.47
N LEU A 9 16.78 -18.83 -34.67
CA LEU A 9 15.51 -18.12 -34.67
C LEU A 9 14.74 -18.43 -35.95
N THR A 10 13.43 -18.54 -35.80
CA THR A 10 12.48 -18.68 -36.90
C THR A 10 11.54 -17.47 -36.95
N VAL A 11 10.73 -17.36 -38.01
CA VAL A 11 9.76 -16.25 -38.17
C VAL A 11 8.72 -16.24 -37.04
N ASP A 12 8.39 -17.41 -36.49
CA ASP A 12 7.42 -17.57 -35.40
C ASP A 12 7.90 -17.00 -34.06
N ASP A 13 9.22 -16.85 -33.87
CA ASP A 13 9.82 -16.29 -32.65
C ASP A 13 9.72 -14.76 -32.58
N TYR A 14 9.00 -14.15 -33.52
CA TYR A 14 8.78 -12.71 -33.61
C TYR A 14 8.37 -12.07 -32.28
N PHE A 15 7.43 -12.71 -31.55
CA PHE A 15 6.93 -12.17 -30.29
C PHE A 15 7.89 -12.39 -29.12
N GLN A 16 8.62 -13.51 -29.11
CA GLN A 16 9.59 -13.81 -28.06
C GLN A 16 10.80 -12.86 -28.12
N LYS A 17 11.22 -12.51 -29.34
CA LYS A 17 12.36 -11.60 -29.61
C LYS A 17 11.95 -10.20 -30.02
N ALA A 18 10.71 -9.81 -29.73
CA ALA A 18 10.20 -8.49 -30.10
C ALA A 18 10.99 -7.34 -29.43
N LYS A 19 11.55 -7.56 -28.23
CA LYS A 19 12.33 -6.53 -27.51
C LYS A 19 13.66 -6.27 -28.22
N GLU A 20 14.36 -7.34 -28.56
CA GLU A 20 15.62 -7.37 -29.32
C GLU A 20 15.43 -6.79 -30.71
N PHE A 21 14.37 -7.20 -31.40
CA PHE A 21 14.05 -6.71 -32.72
C PHE A 21 13.78 -5.20 -32.75
N ARG A 22 13.07 -4.65 -31.76
CA ARG A 22 12.83 -3.19 -31.66
C ARG A 22 14.12 -2.40 -31.50
N VAL A 23 15.03 -2.90 -30.67
CA VAL A 23 16.33 -2.27 -30.44
C VAL A 23 17.16 -2.28 -31.72
N TRP A 24 17.13 -3.41 -32.44
CA TRP A 24 17.79 -3.56 -33.74
C TRP A 24 17.22 -2.61 -34.80
N LEU A 25 15.89 -2.44 -34.88
CA LEU A 25 15.26 -1.49 -35.78
C LEU A 25 15.73 -0.05 -35.53
N LYS A 26 15.85 0.34 -34.26
CA LYS A 26 16.30 1.69 -33.91
C LYS A 26 17.78 1.91 -34.22
N LEU A 27 18.64 0.95 -33.88
CA LEU A 27 20.10 1.10 -34.04
C LEU A 27 20.54 0.98 -35.49
N GLU A 28 20.02 0.00 -36.24
CA GLU A 28 20.52 -0.29 -37.59
C GLU A 28 19.71 0.41 -38.69
N LYS A 29 18.39 0.53 -38.51
CA LYS A 29 17.51 1.16 -39.51
C LYS A 29 17.09 2.58 -39.16
N GLY A 30 17.16 2.98 -37.88
CA GLY A 30 16.66 4.28 -37.43
C GLY A 30 15.14 4.45 -37.56
N VAL A 31 14.40 3.36 -37.76
CA VAL A 31 12.94 3.40 -37.95
C VAL A 31 12.25 2.95 -36.66
N TYR A 32 11.16 3.62 -36.31
CA TYR A 32 10.36 3.26 -35.15
C TYR A 32 9.38 2.16 -35.52
N PHE A 33 9.09 1.29 -34.55
CA PHE A 33 8.13 0.21 -34.74
C PHE A 33 6.76 0.69 -35.24
N ASP A 34 6.29 1.84 -34.75
CA ASP A 34 4.99 2.43 -35.12
C ASP A 34 4.90 2.88 -36.58
N ASP A 35 6.04 3.14 -37.25
CA ASP A 35 6.04 3.55 -38.65
C ASP A 35 5.98 2.35 -39.61
N LEU A 36 6.21 1.13 -39.11
CA LEU A 36 6.21 -0.06 -39.95
C LEU A 36 4.81 -0.66 -40.03
N THR A 37 4.42 -0.98 -41.26
CA THR A 37 3.28 -1.87 -41.49
C THR A 37 3.64 -3.28 -41.02
N SER A 38 2.62 -4.12 -40.74
CA SER A 38 2.85 -5.50 -40.32
C SER A 38 3.68 -6.30 -41.32
N ALA A 39 3.50 -6.06 -42.63
CA ALA A 39 4.26 -6.71 -43.69
C ALA A 39 5.73 -6.27 -43.70
N ASP A 40 5.99 -4.96 -43.57
CA ASP A 40 7.36 -4.43 -43.50
C ASP A 40 8.09 -4.89 -42.24
N ALA A 41 7.37 -5.01 -41.12
CA ALA A 41 7.91 -5.51 -39.87
C ALA A 41 8.36 -6.97 -39.99
N GLN A 42 7.57 -7.81 -40.67
CA GLN A 42 7.94 -9.21 -40.93
C GLN A 42 9.14 -9.31 -41.87
N ALA A 43 9.16 -8.57 -42.97
CA ALA A 43 10.32 -8.53 -43.89
C ALA A 43 11.59 -8.00 -43.20
N ALA A 44 11.44 -7.05 -42.26
CA ALA A 44 12.54 -6.60 -41.43
C ALA A 44 12.99 -7.67 -40.43
N PHE A 45 12.07 -8.46 -39.89
CA PHE A 45 12.36 -9.56 -38.97
C PHE A 45 13.11 -10.70 -39.66
N GLU A 46 12.78 -11.05 -40.90
CA GLU A 46 13.55 -12.04 -41.68
C GLU A 46 15.04 -11.66 -41.83
N LYS A 47 15.30 -10.36 -42.05
CA LYS A 47 16.67 -9.83 -42.09
C LYS A 47 17.36 -9.92 -40.74
N PHE A 48 16.61 -9.67 -39.66
CA PHE A 48 17.11 -9.83 -38.29
C PHE A 48 17.44 -11.30 -38.00
N VAL A 49 16.56 -12.25 -38.33
CA VAL A 49 16.77 -13.69 -38.17
C VAL A 49 18.02 -14.14 -38.93
N SER A 50 18.19 -13.69 -40.17
CA SER A 50 19.37 -14.00 -40.98
C SER A 50 20.67 -13.54 -40.32
N LYS A 51 20.68 -12.33 -39.74
CA LYS A 51 21.85 -11.78 -39.04
C LYS A 51 22.07 -12.41 -37.67
N TRP A 52 21.00 -12.76 -36.97
CA TRP A 52 21.03 -13.45 -35.69
C TRP A 52 21.66 -14.83 -35.84
N ASN A 53 21.15 -15.62 -36.80
CA ASN A 53 21.65 -16.97 -37.09
C ASN A 53 23.09 -16.95 -37.62
N ALA A 54 23.51 -15.85 -38.27
CA ALA A 54 24.89 -15.64 -38.68
C ALA A 54 25.83 -15.16 -37.54
N ASN A 55 25.32 -14.97 -36.31
CA ASN A 55 26.06 -14.42 -35.17
C ASN A 55 26.72 -13.04 -35.44
N ARG A 56 26.12 -12.23 -36.33
CA ARG A 56 26.65 -10.91 -36.75
C ARG A 56 26.05 -9.75 -35.95
N LEU A 57 25.12 -10.03 -35.03
CA LEU A 57 24.60 -9.00 -34.14
C LEU A 57 25.57 -8.71 -33.00
N GLU A 58 25.41 -7.55 -32.38
CA GLU A 58 26.23 -7.16 -31.24
C GLU A 58 25.99 -8.07 -30.03
N SER A 59 27.01 -8.28 -29.20
CA SER A 59 26.95 -9.19 -28.04
C SER A 59 25.78 -8.89 -27.07
N MET A 60 25.33 -7.64 -27.04
CA MET A 60 24.18 -7.18 -26.25
C MET A 60 22.86 -7.90 -26.61
N TYR A 61 22.70 -8.32 -27.87
CA TYR A 61 21.46 -8.98 -28.32
C TYR A 61 21.37 -10.44 -27.85
N TYR A 62 22.51 -11.11 -27.65
CA TYR A 62 22.55 -12.53 -27.28
C TYR A 62 22.51 -12.77 -25.78
N THR A 63 22.99 -11.82 -24.98
CA THR A 63 23.06 -11.95 -23.52
C THR A 63 21.77 -11.43 -22.87
N LYS A 64 21.72 -10.13 -22.62
CA LYS A 64 20.54 -9.38 -22.18
C LYS A 64 20.72 -7.95 -22.63
N ILE A 65 19.69 -7.35 -23.21
CA ILE A 65 19.75 -5.94 -23.60
C ILE A 65 19.82 -5.09 -22.33
N PRO A 66 20.81 -4.20 -22.20
CA PRO A 66 20.88 -3.30 -21.05
C PRO A 66 19.63 -2.40 -21.01
N GLN A 67 19.07 -2.24 -19.80
CA GLN A 67 17.82 -1.49 -19.58
C GLN A 67 17.87 -0.05 -20.12
N GLN A 68 19.04 0.58 -20.10
CA GLN A 68 19.26 1.91 -20.65
C GLN A 68 18.95 1.97 -22.17
N VAL A 69 19.33 0.93 -22.92
CA VAL A 69 19.08 0.88 -24.36
C VAL A 69 17.59 0.67 -24.60
N LEU A 70 16.95 -0.19 -23.80
CA LEU A 70 15.49 -0.38 -23.84
C LEU A 70 14.73 0.90 -23.53
N GLU A 71 15.16 1.65 -22.51
CA GLU A 71 14.53 2.92 -22.14
C GLU A 71 14.70 3.98 -23.23
N SER A 72 15.82 3.95 -23.95
CA SER A 72 15.98 4.82 -25.12
C SER A 72 14.99 4.45 -26.24
N VAL A 73 14.62 3.18 -26.38
CA VAL A 73 13.78 2.65 -27.47
C VAL A 73 12.32 2.68 -27.02
N HIS A 74 11.74 3.87 -27.02
CA HIS A 74 10.30 4.02 -26.76
C HIS A 74 9.47 3.36 -27.86
N ARG A 75 8.35 2.75 -27.47
CA ARG A 75 7.41 2.09 -28.39
C ARG A 75 6.82 3.06 -29.40
N THR A 76 6.55 4.29 -28.97
CA THR A 76 5.92 5.35 -29.77
C THR A 76 6.83 6.57 -29.85
N LYS A 77 6.76 7.31 -30.97
CA LYS A 77 7.43 8.62 -31.10
C LYS A 77 6.76 9.70 -30.26
N HIS A 78 5.48 9.52 -29.95
CA HIS A 78 4.69 10.54 -29.28
C HIS A 78 5.13 10.68 -27.82
N LYS A 79 5.55 11.90 -27.46
CA LYS A 79 5.86 12.26 -26.10
C LYS A 79 4.62 12.93 -25.49
N TRP A 80 4.08 12.30 -24.45
CA TRP A 80 2.99 12.89 -23.68
C TRP A 80 3.54 14.04 -22.82
N GLY A 81 3.06 15.26 -23.08
CA GLY A 81 3.51 16.48 -22.42
C GLY A 81 2.92 16.68 -21.02
N PHE A 82 3.03 15.68 -20.14
CA PHE A 82 2.56 15.83 -18.76
C PHE A 82 3.41 16.87 -18.02
N LYS A 83 2.75 17.91 -17.51
CA LYS A 83 3.37 18.85 -16.59
C LYS A 83 3.33 18.21 -15.20
N MET A 84 4.48 17.81 -14.69
CA MET A 84 4.64 17.22 -13.36
C MET A 84 5.65 18.05 -12.57
N ASN A 85 5.41 18.18 -11.26
CA ASN A 85 6.38 18.80 -10.36
C ASN A 85 7.61 17.88 -10.18
N ASP A 86 8.77 18.43 -9.80
CA ASP A 86 10.00 17.65 -9.61
C ASP A 86 9.83 16.52 -8.57
N HIS A 87 9.02 16.77 -7.54
CA HIS A 87 8.66 15.78 -6.54
C HIS A 87 7.87 14.61 -7.14
N GLU A 88 6.83 14.90 -7.92
CA GLU A 88 5.99 13.89 -8.58
C GLU A 88 6.83 13.08 -9.59
N ARG A 89 7.76 13.74 -10.29
CA ARG A 89 8.70 13.07 -11.19
C ARG A 89 9.61 12.08 -10.44
N LEU A 90 10.07 12.44 -9.25
CA LEU A 90 10.90 11.56 -8.42
C LEU A 90 10.10 10.38 -7.84
N GLU A 91 8.86 10.62 -7.41
CA GLU A 91 7.95 9.56 -6.98
C GLU A 91 7.64 8.57 -8.12
N LEU A 92 7.42 9.08 -9.34
CA LEU A 92 7.21 8.25 -10.52
C LEU A 92 8.46 7.43 -10.87
N ALA A 93 9.66 8.01 -10.74
CA ALA A 93 10.90 7.27 -10.94
C ALA A 93 11.06 6.15 -9.90
N SER A 94 10.81 6.45 -8.61
CA SER A 94 10.90 5.45 -7.53
C SER A 94 9.88 4.32 -7.66
N THR A 95 8.64 4.65 -8.04
CA THR A 95 7.60 3.64 -8.29
C THR A 95 7.94 2.79 -9.51
N LYS A 96 8.46 3.38 -10.59
CA LYS A 96 8.97 2.64 -11.76
C LYS A 96 10.07 1.66 -11.36
N ASP A 97 11.08 2.11 -10.60
CA ASP A 97 12.17 1.25 -10.15
C ASP A 97 11.66 0.09 -9.28
N THR A 98 10.70 0.36 -8.40
CA THR A 98 10.07 -0.68 -7.56
C THR A 98 9.36 -1.73 -8.41
N VAL A 99 8.61 -1.30 -9.44
CA VAL A 99 7.91 -2.20 -10.36
C VAL A 99 8.90 -3.03 -11.17
N ASP A 100 9.96 -2.40 -11.68
CA ASP A 100 11.02 -3.07 -12.44
C ASP A 100 11.72 -4.12 -11.58
N ILE A 101 12.07 -3.79 -10.33
CA ILE A 101 12.65 -4.74 -9.37
C ILE A 101 11.69 -5.89 -9.11
N SER A 102 10.40 -5.61 -8.89
CA SER A 102 9.40 -6.65 -8.61
C SER A 102 9.17 -7.60 -9.78
N THR A 103 9.24 -7.08 -11.01
CA THR A 103 8.93 -7.83 -12.24
C THR A 103 10.16 -8.59 -12.76
N ASN A 104 11.36 -8.05 -12.57
CA ASN A 104 12.60 -8.61 -13.12
C ASN A 104 13.41 -9.43 -12.09
N LYS A 105 12.88 -9.59 -10.87
CA LYS A 105 13.55 -10.23 -9.72
C LYS A 105 13.99 -11.68 -9.95
N GLU A 106 13.44 -12.36 -10.96
CA GLU A 106 13.70 -13.78 -11.20
C GLU A 106 15.11 -14.08 -11.73
N THR A 107 15.93 -13.06 -12.08
CA THR A 107 17.22 -13.34 -12.75
C THR A 107 18.49 -12.83 -12.06
N THR A 108 18.40 -12.25 -10.86
CA THR A 108 19.58 -11.83 -10.08
C THR A 108 19.50 -12.27 -8.63
N SER A 109 19.57 -13.57 -8.41
CA SER A 109 19.97 -14.16 -7.12
C SER A 109 21.48 -13.97 -6.88
N ALA A 110 21.94 -12.71 -6.92
CA ALA A 110 23.28 -12.31 -6.55
C ALA A 110 23.19 -10.89 -6.00
N ARG A 111 23.09 -10.78 -4.68
CA ARG A 111 23.06 -9.50 -3.94
C ARG A 111 24.42 -8.80 -4.10
N PRO A 112 24.51 -7.54 -4.56
CA PRO A 112 25.63 -6.69 -4.18
C PRO A 112 25.31 -6.10 -2.79
N ALA A 113 26.17 -6.40 -1.82
CA ALA A 113 26.14 -5.71 -0.53
C ALA A 113 26.58 -4.26 -0.74
N LEU A 114 25.67 -3.30 -0.53
CA LEU A 114 26.02 -1.88 -0.42
C LEU A 114 26.00 -1.45 1.06
N PRO A 115 26.91 -0.55 1.46
CA PRO A 115 27.18 -0.24 2.86
C PRO A 115 26.10 0.67 3.46
N SER A 116 25.62 0.32 4.65
CA SER A 116 24.77 1.20 5.45
C SER A 116 25.61 2.35 6.01
N HIS A 117 25.35 3.58 5.57
CA HIS A 117 25.74 4.74 6.36
C HIS A 117 24.71 4.96 7.47
N SER A 118 25.05 4.43 8.64
CA SER A 118 24.43 4.73 9.92
C SER A 118 25.09 5.98 10.50
N THR A 119 24.34 7.09 10.60
CA THR A 119 24.61 8.14 11.59
C THR A 119 23.63 7.98 12.75
N ALA A 120 24.23 7.82 13.93
CA ALA A 120 23.58 7.44 15.15
C ALA A 120 22.73 8.59 15.74
N THR A 121 21.51 8.26 16.17
CA THR A 121 20.99 8.79 17.43
C THR A 121 20.25 7.66 18.14
N SER A 122 20.88 7.13 19.18
CA SER A 122 20.45 5.98 19.96
C SER A 122 19.49 6.44 21.06
N ARG A 123 18.23 5.96 21.00
CA ARG A 123 17.40 5.82 22.19
C ARG A 123 17.18 4.33 22.42
N ALA A 124 17.73 3.85 23.53
CA ALA A 124 17.86 2.45 23.87
C ALA A 124 16.50 1.77 24.11
N THR A 125 16.33 0.59 23.53
CA THR A 125 15.42 -0.47 23.99
C THR A 125 16.24 -1.76 24.14
N PRO A 126 16.07 -2.54 25.22
CA PRO A 126 16.95 -3.68 25.50
C PRO A 126 16.68 -4.85 24.54
N LYS A 127 17.76 -5.40 23.98
CA LYS A 127 17.78 -6.63 23.17
C LYS A 127 17.60 -7.87 24.07
N GLN A 128 16.76 -8.81 23.63
CA GLN A 128 16.72 -10.19 24.12
C GLN A 128 17.50 -11.11 23.15
N PRO A 129 18.07 -12.23 23.63
CA PRO A 129 19.05 -13.03 22.89
C PRO A 129 18.43 -13.95 21.83
N ALA A 130 19.23 -14.24 20.80
CA ALA A 130 18.88 -15.04 19.65
C ALA A 130 18.92 -16.55 19.94
N SER A 131 17.81 -17.25 19.66
CA SER A 131 17.76 -18.57 18.98
C SER A 131 16.32 -19.12 18.90
N SER A 132 15.70 -19.12 17.72
CA SER A 132 14.70 -20.16 17.33
C SER A 132 14.39 -20.11 15.82
N PRO A 133 14.03 -21.23 15.16
CA PRO A 133 13.86 -21.31 13.70
C PRO A 133 12.63 -20.54 13.19
N ARG A 134 12.84 -19.69 12.17
CA ARG A 134 11.87 -19.20 11.18
C ARG A 134 10.39 -19.15 11.62
N GLU A 135 10.00 -18.10 12.34
CA GLU A 135 8.59 -17.70 12.43
C GLU A 135 8.19 -17.00 11.12
N VAL A 136 7.40 -17.72 10.33
CA VAL A 136 6.78 -17.25 9.09
C VAL A 136 5.45 -16.58 9.46
N ASP A 137 5.26 -15.33 9.03
CA ASP A 137 3.96 -14.73 8.65
C ASP A 137 2.85 -14.47 9.71
N ASP A 138 3.09 -14.60 11.02
CA ASP A 138 2.04 -14.41 12.04
C ASP A 138 1.45 -12.98 12.07
N SER A 139 2.27 -11.96 11.81
CA SER A 139 1.85 -10.54 11.85
C SER A 139 0.86 -10.14 10.76
N ASP A 140 0.95 -10.70 9.55
CA ASP A 140 0.03 -10.35 8.46
C ASP A 140 -1.32 -11.08 8.61
N ASP A 141 -1.32 -12.30 9.14
CA ASP A 141 -2.56 -13.02 9.44
C ASP A 141 -3.29 -12.45 10.66
N ASP A 142 -2.58 -12.00 11.69
CA ASP A 142 -3.19 -11.25 12.80
C ASP A 142 -3.80 -9.93 12.34
N ARG A 143 -3.11 -9.20 11.45
CA ARG A 143 -3.66 -7.98 10.85
C ARG A 143 -4.93 -8.26 10.05
N LYS A 144 -4.98 -9.39 9.32
CA LYS A 144 -6.19 -9.82 8.59
C LYS A 144 -7.31 -10.22 9.56
N ARG A 145 -7.00 -10.91 10.66
CA ARG A 145 -7.96 -11.27 11.72
C ARG A 145 -8.55 -10.04 12.40
N ALA A 146 -7.71 -9.11 12.86
CA ALA A 146 -8.15 -7.84 13.46
C ALA A 146 -9.03 -7.03 12.50
N LYS A 147 -8.73 -7.04 11.20
CA LYS A 147 -9.57 -6.39 10.19
C LYS A 147 -10.92 -7.09 10.00
N ARG A 148 -10.96 -8.43 10.07
CA ARG A 148 -12.20 -9.22 10.03
C ARG A 148 -13.04 -8.96 11.28
N ASP A 149 -12.43 -8.95 12.45
CA ASP A 149 -13.12 -8.72 13.73
C ASP A 149 -13.69 -7.31 13.82
N ARG A 150 -12.93 -6.30 13.36
CA ARG A 150 -13.43 -4.92 13.26
C ARG A 150 -14.64 -4.81 12.32
N LYS A 151 -14.62 -5.53 11.19
CA LYS A 151 -15.75 -5.57 10.26
C LYS A 151 -16.96 -6.28 10.87
N ALA A 152 -16.74 -7.38 11.59
CA ALA A 152 -17.79 -8.12 12.28
C ALA A 152 -18.44 -7.27 13.38
N TYR A 153 -17.63 -6.60 14.19
CA TYR A 153 -18.09 -5.67 15.23
C TYR A 153 -18.92 -4.52 14.64
N ASN A 154 -18.46 -3.91 13.55
CA ASN A 154 -19.22 -2.84 12.89
C ASN A 154 -20.57 -3.33 12.33
N LYS A 155 -20.60 -4.52 11.72
CA LYS A 155 -21.85 -5.12 11.24
C LYS A 155 -22.83 -5.42 12.38
N HIS A 156 -22.33 -6.00 13.47
CA HIS A 156 -23.13 -6.28 14.65
C HIS A 156 -23.67 -4.98 15.26
N LYS A 157 -22.83 -3.95 15.38
CA LYS A 157 -23.23 -2.62 15.82
C LYS A 157 -24.33 -2.04 14.92
N ASP A 158 -24.18 -2.13 13.60
CA ASP A 158 -25.19 -1.63 12.65
C ASP A 158 -26.51 -2.39 12.76
N MET A 159 -26.47 -3.71 12.97
CA MET A 159 -27.64 -4.58 13.18
C MET A 159 -28.36 -4.23 14.49
N VAL A 160 -27.62 -4.10 15.59
CA VAL A 160 -28.17 -3.67 16.89
C VAL A 160 -28.78 -2.26 16.77
N HIS A 161 -28.16 -1.35 16.03
CA HIS A 161 -28.74 -0.03 15.80
C HIS A 161 -30.04 -0.08 14.98
N GLU A 162 -30.16 -1.02 14.05
CA GLU A 162 -31.36 -1.22 13.24
C GLU A 162 -32.51 -1.83 14.05
N GLU A 163 -32.21 -2.68 15.02
CA GLU A 163 -33.17 -3.25 15.97
C GLU A 163 -33.60 -2.24 17.05
N LEU A 164 -32.66 -1.46 17.59
CA LEU A 164 -32.90 -0.53 18.69
C LEU A 164 -33.54 0.79 18.22
N ALA A 165 -33.25 1.22 16.99
CA ALA A 165 -33.84 2.41 16.38
C ALA A 165 -33.98 2.18 14.86
N PRO A 166 -35.14 1.67 14.39
CA PRO A 166 -35.37 1.49 12.95
C PRO A 166 -35.12 2.82 12.25
N LYS A 167 -34.18 2.83 11.30
CA LYS A 167 -33.83 4.04 10.54
C LYS A 167 -35.09 4.54 9.83
N ALA A 168 -35.41 5.82 9.96
CA ALA A 168 -36.54 6.43 9.26
C ALA A 168 -36.43 6.15 7.75
N THR A 169 -37.34 5.35 7.21
CA THR A 169 -37.35 4.94 5.80
C THR A 169 -37.96 6.07 4.95
N GLY A 170 -37.23 6.57 3.96
CA GLY A 170 -37.70 7.63 3.06
C GLY A 170 -36.64 8.25 2.15
N ARG A 171 -37.09 9.01 1.14
CA ARG A 171 -36.23 9.76 0.20
C ARG A 171 -35.41 10.84 0.91
N ASP A 172 -35.99 11.48 1.92
CA ASP A 172 -35.34 12.54 2.69
C ASP A 172 -34.25 12.02 3.63
N ALA A 173 -34.44 10.82 4.21
CA ALA A 173 -33.42 10.16 5.02
C ALA A 173 -32.20 9.73 4.18
N ALA A 174 -32.42 9.33 2.92
CA ALA A 174 -31.33 9.03 1.98
C ALA A 174 -30.56 10.29 1.56
N ILE A 175 -31.24 11.42 1.39
CA ILE A 175 -30.62 12.71 1.08
C ILE A 175 -29.79 13.20 2.27
N GLU A 176 -30.31 13.11 3.50
CA GLU A 176 -29.58 13.51 4.70
C GLU A 176 -28.38 12.59 4.97
N LYS A 177 -28.52 11.27 4.78
CA LYS A 177 -27.39 10.33 4.86
C LYS A 177 -26.31 10.63 3.81
N LYS A 178 -26.71 10.99 2.59
CA LYS A 178 -25.77 11.40 1.53
C LYS A 178 -25.09 12.73 1.86
N ARG A 179 -25.81 13.67 2.48
CA ARG A 179 -25.27 14.94 2.96
C ARG A 179 -24.26 14.73 4.10
N GLN A 180 -24.56 13.86 5.05
CA GLN A 180 -23.66 13.53 6.16
C GLN A 180 -22.40 12.81 5.69
N VAL A 181 -22.52 11.85 4.76
CA VAL A 181 -21.35 11.19 4.15
C VAL A 181 -20.53 12.19 3.33
N GLY A 182 -21.19 13.04 2.54
CA GLY A 182 -20.53 14.11 1.80
C GLY A 182 -19.78 15.08 2.72
N ALA A 183 -20.38 15.50 3.82
CA ALA A 183 -19.76 16.37 4.82
C ALA A 183 -18.61 15.69 5.57
N ALA A 184 -18.69 14.40 5.88
CA ALA A 184 -17.62 13.66 6.53
C ALA A 184 -16.42 13.43 5.59
N VAL A 185 -16.69 13.06 4.33
CA VAL A 185 -15.65 12.80 3.31
C VAL A 185 -15.01 14.09 2.83
N HIS A 186 -15.80 15.12 2.52
CA HIS A 186 -15.30 16.41 2.07
C HIS A 186 -14.86 17.34 3.22
N GLY A 187 -15.38 17.17 4.43
CA GLY A 187 -14.93 17.95 5.59
C GLY A 187 -13.50 17.60 6.01
N ALA A 188 -13.13 16.31 5.94
CA ALA A 188 -11.75 15.87 6.18
C ALA A 188 -10.79 16.29 5.05
N ALA A 189 -11.29 16.36 3.81
CA ALA A 189 -10.52 16.89 2.67
C ALA A 189 -10.34 18.41 2.77
N ARG A 190 -11.38 19.16 3.12
CA ARG A 190 -11.30 20.62 3.34
C ARG A 190 -10.33 20.98 4.45
N GLN A 191 -10.34 20.29 5.59
CA GLN A 191 -9.31 20.49 6.63
C GLN A 191 -7.89 20.18 6.16
N LYS A 192 -7.74 19.30 5.15
CA LYS A 192 -6.44 18.95 4.59
C LYS A 192 -6.01 19.93 3.49
N ASP A 193 -6.94 20.52 2.77
CA ASP A 193 -6.70 21.58 1.78
C ASP A 193 -6.47 22.93 2.47
N ASP A 194 -7.18 23.24 3.56
CA ASP A 194 -6.91 24.37 4.47
C ASP A 194 -5.54 24.23 5.17
N ALA A 195 -5.02 23.01 5.29
CA ALA A 195 -3.65 22.74 5.74
C ALA A 195 -2.62 22.72 4.60
N LYS A 196 -3.06 22.78 3.34
CA LYS A 196 -2.23 22.73 2.13
C LYS A 196 -2.01 24.10 1.52
N ASP A 197 -2.92 25.05 1.73
CA ASP A 197 -2.67 26.47 1.52
C ASP A 197 -1.72 26.98 2.60
N GLY A 198 -0.43 26.93 2.30
CA GLY A 198 0.61 27.81 2.84
C GLY A 198 0.55 28.02 4.34
N LEU A 199 1.22 27.13 5.06
CA LEU A 199 1.60 27.28 6.46
C LEU A 199 2.51 28.52 6.63
N THR A 200 1.95 29.72 6.58
CA THR A 200 2.56 30.93 7.15
C THR A 200 2.37 30.83 8.67
N LEU A 201 3.12 29.93 9.30
CA LEU A 201 3.28 29.97 10.74
C LEU A 201 3.85 31.34 11.06
N SER A 202 3.13 32.12 11.85
CA SER A 202 3.67 33.33 12.44
C SER A 202 5.03 33.01 13.05
N GLU A 203 6.00 33.89 12.88
CA GLU A 203 7.38 33.75 13.40
C GLU A 203 7.39 33.48 14.92
N ASP A 204 6.32 33.90 15.61
CA ASP A 204 6.01 33.61 17.01
C ASP A 204 5.74 32.13 17.32
N PHE A 205 5.14 31.36 16.39
CA PHE A 205 5.00 29.91 16.52
C PHE A 205 6.30 29.17 16.21
N LEU A 206 7.10 29.70 15.27
CA LEU A 206 8.40 29.14 14.91
C LEU A 206 9.41 29.30 16.06
N MET A 207 9.32 30.41 16.81
CA MET A 207 10.20 30.70 17.96
C MET A 207 9.64 30.21 19.31
N GLY A 208 8.54 29.45 19.30
CA GLY A 208 7.99 28.86 20.52
C GLY A 208 7.38 29.91 21.46
N GLY A 209 6.34 30.60 20.99
CA GLY A 209 5.49 31.47 21.80
C GLY A 209 5.09 30.82 23.13
N SER A 210 5.08 31.64 24.19
CA SER A 210 5.13 31.26 25.60
C SER A 210 4.03 30.31 26.11
N ASP A 211 2.97 30.09 25.35
CA ASP A 211 1.73 29.49 25.85
C ASP A 211 1.40 28.10 25.28
N ASP A 212 2.06 27.67 24.19
CA ASP A 212 1.71 26.44 23.47
C ASP A 212 2.11 25.15 24.21
N PHE A 213 3.21 25.19 24.97
CA PHE A 213 3.66 24.04 25.75
C PHE A 213 2.66 23.71 26.88
N GLN A 214 2.19 24.74 27.59
CA GLN A 214 1.24 24.59 28.68
C GLN A 214 -0.13 24.14 28.17
N ALA A 215 -0.60 24.68 27.05
CA ALA A 215 -1.82 24.23 26.38
C ALA A 215 -1.73 22.75 25.94
N ARG A 216 -0.57 22.32 25.45
CA ARG A 216 -0.34 20.94 25.01
C ARG A 216 -0.22 19.95 26.19
N VAL A 217 0.38 20.38 27.29
CA VAL A 217 0.41 19.63 28.56
C VAL A 217 -1.01 19.49 29.13
N GLN A 218 -1.82 20.55 29.10
CA GLN A 218 -3.21 20.49 29.54
C GLN A 218 -4.07 19.56 28.67
N ARG A 219 -3.95 19.60 27.34
CA ARG A 219 -4.64 18.64 26.45
C ARG A 219 -4.25 17.19 26.74
N ARG A 220 -2.95 16.94 27.00
CA ARG A 220 -2.46 15.61 27.37
C ARG A 220 -3.04 15.15 28.70
N LYS A 221 -3.09 16.05 29.71
CA LYS A 221 -3.68 15.76 31.03
C LYS A 221 -5.18 15.51 30.94
N GLN A 222 -5.92 16.29 30.15
CA GLN A 222 -7.36 16.09 29.91
C GLN A 222 -7.65 14.78 29.17
N ALA A 223 -6.79 14.37 28.22
CA ALA A 223 -6.93 13.08 27.54
C ALA A 223 -6.65 11.89 28.47
N GLN A 224 -5.68 12.03 29.38
CA GLN A 224 -5.42 11.04 30.43
C GLN A 224 -6.55 10.99 31.46
N GLY A 225 -7.08 12.14 31.88
CA GLY A 225 -8.24 12.24 32.78
C GLY A 225 -9.47 11.55 32.21
N ARG A 226 -9.82 11.82 30.95
CA ARG A 226 -10.95 11.15 30.27
C ARG A 226 -10.79 9.62 30.22
N ARG A 227 -9.59 9.12 29.91
CA ARG A 227 -9.32 7.66 29.93
C ARG A 227 -9.41 7.08 31.34
N ALA A 228 -8.94 7.80 32.35
CA ALA A 228 -9.02 7.37 33.74
C ALA A 228 -10.47 7.39 34.25
N GLU A 229 -11.26 8.39 33.87
CA GLU A 229 -12.69 8.48 34.17
C GLU A 229 -13.48 7.39 33.46
N GLU A 230 -13.21 7.10 32.18
CA GLU A 230 -13.81 5.98 31.46
C GLU A 230 -13.47 4.62 32.10
N MET A 231 -12.23 4.42 32.54
CA MET A 231 -11.83 3.20 33.26
C MET A 231 -12.54 3.12 34.62
N ASN A 232 -12.55 4.21 35.39
CA ASN A 232 -13.22 4.24 36.70
C ASN A 232 -14.75 4.07 36.57
N GLN A 233 -15.36 4.58 35.50
CA GLN A 233 -16.77 4.34 35.17
C GLN A 233 -17.01 2.88 34.83
N ARG A 234 -16.15 2.25 34.02
CA ARG A 234 -16.23 0.81 33.72
C ARG A 234 -16.05 -0.05 34.97
N ASP A 235 -15.12 0.31 35.85
CA ASP A 235 -14.90 -0.41 37.11
C ASP A 235 -16.07 -0.23 38.08
N ALA A 236 -16.65 0.98 38.15
CA ALA A 236 -17.84 1.24 38.95
C ALA A 236 -19.10 0.55 38.37
N GLU A 237 -19.25 0.51 37.04
CA GLU A 237 -20.29 -0.25 36.36
C GLU A 237 -20.11 -1.75 36.57
N ALA A 238 -18.89 -2.27 36.46
CA ALA A 238 -18.57 -3.67 36.75
C ALA A 238 -18.85 -4.02 38.22
N ALA A 239 -18.52 -3.15 39.16
CA ALA A 239 -18.85 -3.33 40.58
C ALA A 239 -20.37 -3.26 40.83
N ARG A 240 -21.10 -2.38 40.13
CA ARG A 240 -22.57 -2.32 40.18
C ARG A 240 -23.20 -3.57 39.58
N MET A 241 -22.68 -4.08 38.47
CA MET A 241 -23.09 -5.33 37.85
C MET A 241 -22.79 -6.52 38.76
N GLN A 242 -21.61 -6.57 39.38
CA GLN A 242 -21.28 -7.62 40.36
C GLN A 242 -22.18 -7.57 41.59
N LYS A 243 -22.48 -6.38 42.12
CA LYS A 243 -23.44 -6.21 43.22
C LYS A 243 -24.85 -6.67 42.82
N PHE A 244 -25.30 -6.33 41.61
CA PHE A 244 -26.58 -6.78 41.06
C PHE A 244 -26.62 -8.30 40.86
N LEU A 245 -25.54 -8.92 40.37
CA LEU A 245 -25.41 -10.37 40.24
C LEU A 245 -25.44 -11.08 41.61
N ALA A 246 -24.81 -10.48 42.63
CA ALA A 246 -24.82 -11.01 44.00
C ALA A 246 -26.21 -10.90 44.66
N ASP A 247 -26.92 -9.79 44.45
CA ASP A 247 -28.29 -9.56 44.97
C ASP A 247 -29.32 -10.49 44.31
N MET A 248 -29.09 -10.86 43.05
CA MET A 248 -29.86 -11.87 42.31
C MET A 248 -29.45 -13.32 42.64
N GLY A 249 -28.49 -13.52 43.56
CA GLY A 249 -28.07 -14.84 44.03
C GLY A 249 -27.28 -15.69 43.03
N ILE A 250 -26.79 -15.12 41.93
CA ILE A 250 -26.06 -15.85 40.89
C ILE A 250 -24.56 -15.76 41.17
N GLN A 251 -24.02 -16.81 41.77
CA GLN A 251 -22.58 -16.97 41.94
C GLN A 251 -21.91 -17.26 40.58
N PRO A 252 -20.75 -16.65 40.28
CA PRO A 252 -20.04 -16.90 39.03
C PRO A 252 -19.50 -18.34 39.02
N GLY A 253 -20.26 -19.25 38.41
CA GLY A 253 -19.89 -20.67 38.28
C GLY A 253 -21.04 -21.69 38.31
N GLN A 254 -22.30 -21.28 38.52
CA GLN A 254 -23.43 -22.22 38.44
C GLN A 254 -24.09 -22.17 37.06
N GLU A 255 -23.85 -23.21 36.28
CA GLU A 255 -24.59 -23.50 35.05
C GLU A 255 -26.05 -23.86 35.39
N ARG A 256 -26.98 -23.15 34.74
CA ARG A 256 -28.42 -23.45 34.58
C ARG A 256 -29.34 -22.92 35.69
N ILE A 257 -30.07 -21.85 35.34
CA ILE A 257 -31.24 -21.37 36.06
C ILE A 257 -32.41 -22.31 35.71
N THR A 258 -32.81 -23.15 36.66
CA THR A 258 -33.98 -24.03 36.52
C THR A 258 -35.25 -23.24 36.85
N ILE A 259 -36.02 -22.86 35.83
CA ILE A 259 -37.31 -22.19 35.99
C ILE A 259 -38.38 -23.27 36.20
N ALA A 260 -39.01 -23.31 37.37
CA ALA A 260 -40.12 -24.21 37.64
C ALA A 260 -41.37 -23.82 36.81
N PRO A 261 -42.11 -24.79 36.25
CA PRO A 261 -43.29 -24.48 35.45
C PRO A 261 -44.42 -23.89 36.31
N ARG A 262 -44.98 -22.78 35.82
CA ARG A 262 -46.12 -22.07 36.40
C ARG A 262 -47.35 -22.98 36.41
N GLN A 263 -47.90 -23.26 37.59
CA GLN A 263 -49.19 -23.94 37.71
C GLN A 263 -50.30 -23.02 37.20
N GLN A 264 -51.25 -23.62 36.46
CA GLN A 264 -52.46 -22.98 35.94
C GLN A 264 -53.44 -22.67 37.06
#